data_AF-A0AB74QIM6-F1
#
_entry.id   AF-A0AB74QIM6-F1
#
_cell.length_a   1.000
_cell.length_b   1.000
_cell.length_c   1.000
_cell.angle_alpha   90.00
_cell.angle_beta   90.00
_cell.angle_gamma   90.00
#
_symmetry.space_group_name_H-M   'P 1'
#
loop_
_entity.id
_entity.type
_entity.pdbx_description
1 polymer ?
#
loop_
_entity_poly.entity_id
_entity_poly.type
_entity_poly.pdbx_seq_one_letter_code
_entity_poly.pdbx_strand_id
1 'polypeptide(L)'
;MAWNLRSKSFLLSREVLKIKRDIIEEISSAAYVPDNLKYYDNVMRETPGMYGRECSLDFIKKKQEKLLKLKKKVKKNYDSNINKIDSYLKILDESIIDESDHVELVVFKLYLQLENVVKVTETVNDLGFRIKTNTYARERKYSTNDITSIITDPFANVVEDLKILVQDRQRKNYHGNKECF
;
A
#
# COMPACT_ATOMS: atom_id res chain seq x y z
N MET A 1 -22.58 -14.71 6.05
CA MET A 1 -21.28 -15.41 5.85
C MET A 1 -20.16 -14.47 6.29
N ALA A 2 -19.62 -14.71 7.49
CA ALA A 2 -18.60 -13.87 8.11
C ALA A 2 -17.21 -14.48 7.89
N TRP A 3 -16.64 -14.28 6.70
CA TRP A 3 -15.26 -14.65 6.40
C TRP A 3 -14.57 -13.42 5.81
N ASN A 4 -13.35 -13.12 6.30
CA ASN A 4 -12.40 -12.08 5.82
C ASN A 4 -12.31 -10.70 6.50
N LEU A 5 -12.70 -10.54 7.76
CA LEU A 5 -12.18 -9.42 8.59
C LEU A 5 -10.93 -9.81 9.41
N ARG A 6 -10.72 -11.12 9.68
CA ARG A 6 -9.56 -11.61 10.44
C ARG A 6 -8.24 -11.66 9.65
N SER A 7 -8.27 -11.69 8.32
CA SER A 7 -7.06 -11.90 7.50
C SER A 7 -6.26 -10.61 7.27
N LYS A 8 -6.93 -9.45 7.08
CA LYS A 8 -6.25 -8.15 6.89
C LYS A 8 -5.63 -7.62 8.18
N SER A 9 -6.34 -7.73 9.30
CA SER A 9 -5.77 -7.41 10.62
C SER A 9 -4.55 -8.28 10.91
N PHE A 10 -4.54 -9.52 10.42
CA PHE A 10 -3.42 -10.44 10.56
C PHE A 10 -2.23 -10.04 9.68
N LEU A 11 -2.43 -9.60 8.44
CA LEU A 11 -1.35 -9.18 7.53
C LEU A 11 -0.67 -7.87 7.99
N LEU A 12 -1.45 -6.85 8.35
CA LEU A 12 -0.92 -5.64 8.98
C LEU A 12 -0.23 -5.96 10.30
N SER A 13 -0.77 -6.89 11.10
CA SER A 13 -0.07 -7.35 12.31
C SER A 13 1.25 -8.04 11.97
N ARG A 14 1.34 -8.78 10.85
CA ARG A 14 2.52 -9.56 10.48
C ARG A 14 3.65 -8.68 9.97
N GLU A 15 3.34 -7.64 9.18
CA GLU A 15 4.32 -6.64 8.76
C GLU A 15 4.77 -5.76 9.92
N VAL A 16 3.84 -5.31 10.77
CA VAL A 16 4.17 -4.56 11.99
C VAL A 16 4.97 -5.41 12.97
N LEU A 17 4.63 -6.70 13.13
CA LEU A 17 5.40 -7.65 13.93
C LEU A 17 6.79 -7.90 13.35
N LYS A 18 6.92 -7.98 12.02
CA LYS A 18 8.21 -8.15 11.34
C LYS A 18 9.08 -6.91 11.54
N ILE A 19 8.53 -5.72 11.34
CA ILE A 19 9.23 -4.44 11.62
C ILE A 19 9.61 -4.34 13.10
N LYS A 20 8.70 -4.68 14.01
CA LYS A 20 8.98 -4.69 15.45
C LYS A 20 10.10 -5.68 15.80
N ARG A 21 10.11 -6.85 15.16
CA ARG A 21 11.14 -7.89 15.36
C ARG A 21 12.49 -7.45 14.79
N ASP A 22 12.50 -6.88 13.59
CA ASP A 22 13.71 -6.34 12.94
C ASP A 22 14.30 -5.19 13.78
N ILE A 23 13.46 -4.28 14.28
CA ILE A 23 13.87 -3.20 15.20
C ILE A 23 14.42 -3.79 16.51
N ILE A 24 13.77 -4.79 17.10
CA ILE A 24 14.23 -5.42 18.35
C ILE A 24 15.54 -6.19 18.15
N GLU A 25 15.69 -6.94 17.07
CA GLU A 25 16.92 -7.67 16.74
C GLU A 25 18.06 -6.71 16.44
N GLU A 26 17.79 -5.62 15.72
CA GLU A 26 18.79 -4.59 15.43
C GLU A 26 19.18 -3.80 16.68
N ILE A 27 18.23 -3.50 17.59
CA ILE A 27 18.49 -2.92 18.92
C ILE A 27 19.27 -3.90 19.80
N SER A 28 18.96 -5.20 19.78
CA SER A 28 19.63 -6.22 20.59
C SER A 28 21.05 -6.49 20.09
N SER A 29 21.25 -6.55 18.77
CA SER A 29 22.57 -6.62 18.12
C SER A 29 23.38 -5.35 18.36
N ALA A 30 22.72 -4.19 18.37
CA ALA A 30 23.31 -2.92 18.78
C ALA A 30 23.72 -2.93 20.26
N ALA A 31 22.87 -3.42 21.15
CA ALA A 31 23.10 -3.49 22.59
C ALA A 31 24.10 -4.57 22.99
N TYR A 32 24.44 -5.49 22.07
CA TYR A 32 25.50 -6.45 22.25
C TYR A 32 26.83 -5.73 22.48
N VAL A 33 27.27 -5.76 23.73
CA VAL A 33 28.62 -5.39 24.14
C VAL A 33 29.49 -6.62 23.86
N PRO A 34 30.41 -6.58 22.89
CA PRO A 34 31.21 -7.76 22.59
C PRO A 34 32.12 -8.09 23.78
N ASP A 35 32.45 -9.37 23.98
CA ASP A 35 33.26 -9.86 25.12
C ASP A 35 34.64 -9.17 25.22
N ASN A 36 35.08 -8.56 24.12
CA ASN A 36 36.27 -7.70 24.07
C ASN A 36 36.16 -6.45 24.95
N LEU A 37 34.98 -6.01 25.40
CA LEU A 37 34.86 -4.91 26.36
C LEU A 37 35.27 -5.33 27.79
N LYS A 38 35.00 -6.58 28.19
CA LYS A 38 35.54 -7.16 29.45
C LYS A 38 37.06 -7.30 29.39
N TYR A 39 37.59 -7.62 28.21
CA TYR A 39 39.03 -7.64 27.96
C TYR A 39 39.64 -6.22 28.05
N TYR A 40 38.95 -5.21 27.53
CA TYR A 40 39.36 -3.80 27.64
C TYR A 40 39.45 -3.32 29.09
N ASP A 41 38.49 -3.68 29.95
CA ASP A 41 38.54 -3.34 31.39
C ASP A 41 39.74 -3.98 32.11
N ASN A 42 40.11 -5.21 31.75
CA ASN A 42 41.29 -5.89 32.30
C ASN A 42 42.60 -5.28 31.77
N VAL A 43 42.70 -5.01 30.47
CA VAL A 43 43.90 -4.41 29.84
C VAL A 43 44.14 -2.97 30.32
N MET A 44 43.07 -2.18 30.53
CA MET A 44 43.16 -0.82 31.08
C MET A 44 43.57 -0.80 32.57
N ARG A 45 43.36 -1.89 33.31
CA ARG A 45 43.89 -2.05 34.68
C ARG A 45 45.37 -2.41 34.71
N GLU A 46 45.85 -3.19 33.74
CA GLU A 46 47.22 -3.71 33.75
C GLU A 46 48.26 -2.76 33.13
N THR A 47 47.88 -1.92 32.14
CA THR A 47 48.80 -0.93 31.54
C THR A 47 48.08 0.37 31.17
N PRO A 48 47.86 1.28 32.13
CA PRO A 48 47.19 2.55 31.85
C PRO A 48 48.11 3.45 31.01
N GLY A 49 47.90 3.49 29.69
CA GLY A 49 48.54 4.46 28.79
C GLY A 49 49.15 3.90 27.49
N MET A 50 49.16 2.58 27.26
CA MET A 50 49.89 2.02 26.12
C MET A 50 49.10 1.95 24.80
N TYR A 51 47.77 2.02 24.83
CA TYR A 51 46.93 2.06 23.63
C TYR A 51 46.20 3.40 23.56
N GLY A 52 46.54 4.18 22.52
CA GLY A 52 46.03 5.52 22.28
C GLY A 52 44.50 5.61 22.34
N ARG A 53 44.01 6.67 22.97
CA ARG A 53 42.58 6.98 23.23
C ARG A 53 41.71 7.14 21.97
N GLU A 54 42.23 6.92 20.77
CA GLU A 54 41.61 7.34 19.51
C GLU A 54 40.88 6.22 18.75
N CYS A 55 41.12 4.94 19.05
CA CYS A 55 40.49 3.83 18.31
C CYS A 55 39.10 3.40 18.86
N SER A 56 38.67 3.86 20.04
CA SER A 56 37.45 3.36 20.71
C SER A 56 36.20 4.26 20.58
N LEU A 57 36.34 5.49 20.07
CA LEU A 57 35.23 6.47 19.95
C LEU A 57 34.47 6.41 18.61
N ASP A 58 34.93 5.61 17.66
CA ASP A 58 34.37 5.57 16.30
C ASP A 58 33.19 4.58 16.16
N PHE A 59 33.12 3.55 17.02
CA PHE A 59 32.04 2.56 16.97
C PHE A 59 30.67 3.15 17.35
N ILE A 60 30.62 3.99 18.39
CA ILE A 60 29.38 4.66 18.82
C ILE A 60 28.90 5.63 17.73
N LYS A 61 29.81 6.41 17.11
CA LYS A 61 29.49 7.31 16.00
C LYS A 61 28.96 6.54 14.79
N LYS A 62 29.64 5.47 14.36
CA LYS A 62 29.18 4.57 13.28
C LYS A 62 27.80 3.98 13.57
N LYS A 63 27.54 3.59 14.81
CA LYS A 63 26.24 3.06 15.25
C LYS A 63 25.15 4.14 15.21
N GLN A 64 25.44 5.35 15.70
CA GLN A 64 24.54 6.50 15.60
C GLN A 64 24.21 6.84 14.14
N GLU A 65 25.19 6.81 13.24
CA GLU A 65 24.97 7.05 11.82
C GLU A 65 24.08 6.00 11.16
N LYS A 66 24.29 4.71 11.48
CA LYS A 66 23.43 3.62 10.99
C LYS A 66 21.98 3.81 11.44
N LEU A 67 21.76 4.09 12.72
CA LEU A 67 20.42 4.34 13.27
C LEU A 67 19.78 5.59 12.65
N LEU A 68 20.53 6.66 12.42
CA LEU A 68 20.05 7.86 11.73
C LEU A 68 19.64 7.56 10.28
N LYS A 69 20.42 6.77 9.55
CA LYS A 69 20.09 6.33 8.18
C LYS A 69 18.82 5.47 8.17
N LEU A 70 18.70 4.52 9.10
CA LEU A 70 17.50 3.69 9.25
C LEU A 70 16.27 4.55 9.56
N LYS A 71 16.36 5.47 10.52
CA LYS A 71 15.30 6.42 10.86
C LYS A 71 14.83 7.20 9.64
N LYS A 72 15.76 7.75 8.85
CA LYS A 72 15.43 8.49 7.61
C LYS A 72 14.73 7.60 6.58
N LYS A 73 15.20 6.36 6.38
CA LYS A 73 14.61 5.40 5.45
C LYS A 73 13.18 5.03 5.85
N VAL A 74 12.99 4.69 7.12
CA VAL A 74 11.68 4.33 7.68
C VAL A 74 10.72 5.51 7.57
N LYS A 75 11.14 6.72 7.97
CA LYS A 75 10.33 7.93 7.82
C LYS A 75 9.92 8.17 6.37
N LYS A 76 10.86 8.11 5.42
CA LYS A 76 10.58 8.30 3.99
C LYS A 76 9.56 7.29 3.46
N ASN A 77 9.60 6.04 3.92
CA ASN A 77 8.60 5.03 3.54
C ASN A 77 7.22 5.37 4.09
N TYR A 78 7.11 5.79 5.35
CA TYR A 78 5.84 6.20 5.94
C TYR A 78 5.28 7.46 5.27
N ASP A 79 6.11 8.49 5.04
CA ASP A 79 5.70 9.72 4.34
C ASP A 79 5.19 9.39 2.93
N SER A 80 5.85 8.48 2.20
CA SER A 80 5.40 7.99 0.89
C SER A 80 4.05 7.28 0.95
N ASN A 81 3.83 6.44 1.97
CA ASN A 81 2.56 5.75 2.17
C ASN A 81 1.43 6.72 2.54
N ILE A 82 1.70 7.72 3.38
CA ILE A 82 0.74 8.77 3.73
C ILE A 82 0.34 9.54 2.48
N ASN A 83 1.31 9.99 1.67
CA ASN A 83 1.02 10.69 0.43
C ASN A 83 0.14 9.86 -0.53
N LYS A 84 0.34 8.54 -0.61
CA LYS A 84 -0.53 7.66 -1.40
C LYS A 84 -1.96 7.61 -0.86
N ILE A 85 -2.13 7.59 0.45
CA ILE A 85 -3.46 7.62 1.10
C ILE A 85 -4.13 8.96 0.79
N ASP A 86 -3.42 10.08 0.93
CA ASP A 86 -3.95 11.41 0.65
C ASP A 86 -4.39 11.55 -0.82
N SER A 87 -3.60 11.03 -1.76
CA SER A 87 -3.99 10.96 -3.18
C SER A 87 -5.25 10.12 -3.39
N TYR A 88 -5.37 8.99 -2.70
CA TYR A 88 -6.56 8.13 -2.78
C TYR A 88 -7.82 8.84 -2.27
N LEU A 89 -7.70 9.53 -1.13
CA LEU A 89 -8.80 10.29 -0.53
C LEU A 89 -9.27 11.39 -1.46
N LYS A 90 -8.34 12.13 -2.06
CA LYS A 90 -8.68 13.16 -3.04
C LYS A 90 -9.46 12.60 -4.23
N ILE A 91 -9.03 11.46 -4.78
CA ILE A 91 -9.74 10.80 -5.89
C ILE A 91 -11.14 10.36 -5.45
N LEU A 92 -11.30 9.84 -4.24
CA LEU A 92 -12.60 9.44 -3.70
C LEU A 92 -13.54 10.64 -3.54
N ASP A 93 -13.05 11.76 -3.03
CA ASP A 93 -13.82 13.00 -2.88
C ASP A 93 -14.30 13.54 -4.24
N GLU A 94 -13.49 13.42 -5.28
CA GLU A 94 -13.82 13.82 -6.65
C GLU A 94 -14.69 12.78 -7.40
N SER A 95 -14.83 11.57 -6.85
CA SER A 95 -15.53 10.43 -7.50
C SER A 95 -17.02 10.32 -7.12
N ILE A 96 -17.64 11.42 -6.71
CA ILE A 96 -19.09 11.49 -6.52
C ILE A 96 -19.77 11.37 -7.90
N ILE A 97 -20.77 10.50 -7.99
CA ILE A 97 -21.50 10.25 -9.24
C ILE A 97 -22.52 11.38 -9.46
N ASP A 98 -22.45 12.02 -10.61
CA ASP A 98 -23.37 13.06 -11.06
C ASP A 98 -24.34 12.49 -12.12
N GLU A 99 -25.55 13.06 -12.22
CA GLU A 99 -26.54 12.64 -13.22
C GLU A 99 -26.09 12.89 -14.66
N SER A 100 -25.20 13.85 -14.85
CA SER A 100 -24.60 14.20 -16.15
C SER A 100 -23.41 13.30 -16.54
N ASP A 101 -22.94 12.45 -15.64
CA ASP A 101 -21.82 11.54 -15.92
C ASP A 101 -22.21 10.52 -17.00
N HIS A 102 -21.34 10.34 -17.99
CA HIS A 102 -21.51 9.27 -18.97
C HIS A 102 -21.17 7.91 -18.34
N VAL A 103 -21.69 6.85 -18.96
CA VAL A 103 -21.66 5.49 -18.40
C VAL A 103 -20.26 5.00 -18.03
N GLU A 104 -19.22 5.34 -18.81
CA GLU A 104 -17.85 4.93 -18.51
C GLU A 104 -17.38 5.55 -17.19
N LEU A 105 -17.60 6.84 -16.99
CA LEU A 105 -17.21 7.52 -15.76
C LEU A 105 -17.98 6.98 -14.55
N VAL A 106 -19.28 6.71 -14.71
CA VAL A 106 -20.09 6.06 -13.68
C VAL A 106 -19.53 4.68 -13.32
N VAL A 107 -19.15 3.87 -14.32
CA VAL A 107 -18.56 2.55 -14.11
C VAL A 107 -17.26 2.64 -13.31
N PHE A 108 -16.37 3.59 -13.65
CA PHE A 108 -15.10 3.76 -12.94
C PHE A 108 -15.32 4.22 -11.49
N LYS A 109 -16.21 5.20 -11.26
CA LYS A 109 -16.56 5.68 -9.91
C LYS A 109 -17.20 4.57 -9.07
N LEU A 110 -18.15 3.81 -9.63
CA LEU A 110 -18.78 2.68 -8.93
C LEU A 110 -17.79 1.56 -8.64
N TYR A 111 -16.88 1.25 -9.57
CA TYR A 111 -15.88 0.21 -9.34
C TYR A 111 -14.89 0.62 -8.24
N LEU A 112 -14.49 1.90 -8.18
CA LEU A 112 -13.68 2.42 -7.08
C LEU A 112 -14.36 2.21 -5.71
N GLN A 113 -15.68 2.38 -5.64
CA GLN A 113 -16.46 2.23 -4.40
C GLN A 113 -16.75 0.76 -4.04
N LEU A 114 -17.07 -0.07 -5.02
CA LEU A 114 -17.62 -1.42 -4.79
C LEU A 114 -16.58 -2.54 -4.95
N GLU A 115 -15.50 -2.29 -5.70
CA GLU A 115 -14.40 -3.22 -6.02
C GLU A 115 -14.89 -4.60 -6.51
N ASN A 116 -16.07 -4.64 -7.14
CA ASN A 116 -16.73 -5.87 -7.53
C ASN A 116 -17.53 -5.65 -8.81
N VAL A 117 -17.08 -6.27 -9.91
CA VAL A 117 -17.70 -6.15 -11.23
C VAL A 117 -19.18 -6.55 -11.22
N VAL A 118 -19.58 -7.58 -10.47
CA VAL A 118 -20.98 -8.02 -10.39
C VAL A 118 -21.85 -6.92 -9.78
N LYS A 119 -21.44 -6.37 -8.63
CA LYS A 119 -22.17 -5.29 -7.97
C LYS A 119 -22.22 -4.01 -8.81
N VAL A 120 -21.13 -3.68 -9.50
CA VAL A 120 -21.10 -2.56 -10.43
C VAL A 120 -22.09 -2.79 -11.57
N THR A 121 -22.13 -4.01 -12.13
CA THR A 121 -23.07 -4.36 -13.21
C THR A 121 -24.52 -4.22 -12.76
N GLU A 122 -24.85 -4.71 -11.58
CA GLU A 122 -26.19 -4.54 -10.98
C GLU A 122 -26.54 -3.06 -10.84
N THR A 123 -25.65 -2.29 -10.19
CA THR A 123 -25.88 -0.87 -9.92
C THR A 123 -26.03 -0.04 -11.20
N VAL A 124 -25.17 -0.26 -12.20
CA VAL A 124 -25.25 0.43 -13.51
C VAL A 124 -26.58 0.12 -14.20
N ASN A 125 -27.05 -1.13 -14.11
CA ASN A 125 -28.33 -1.51 -14.69
C ASN A 125 -29.53 -0.91 -13.91
N ASP A 126 -29.43 -0.81 -12.59
CA ASP A 126 -30.45 -0.22 -11.74
C ASP A 126 -30.55 1.31 -11.92
N LEU A 127 -29.42 1.97 -12.20
CA LEU A 127 -29.36 3.37 -12.64
C LEU A 127 -29.94 3.60 -14.05
N GLY A 128 -30.33 2.54 -14.76
CA GLY A 128 -31.02 2.64 -16.04
C GLY A 128 -30.11 2.70 -17.27
N PHE A 129 -28.78 2.62 -17.13
CA PHE A 129 -27.87 2.60 -18.28
C PHE A 129 -28.08 1.33 -19.11
N ARG A 130 -28.15 1.48 -20.44
CA ARG A 130 -28.35 0.38 -21.39
C ARG A 130 -27.42 0.49 -22.60
N ILE A 131 -27.11 -0.66 -23.19
CA ILE A 131 -26.39 -0.74 -24.46
C ILE A 131 -27.42 -0.74 -25.59
N LYS A 132 -27.31 0.20 -26.52
CA LYS A 132 -28.13 0.23 -27.74
C LYS A 132 -27.76 -0.94 -28.64
N THR A 133 -28.76 -1.60 -29.21
CA THR A 133 -28.59 -2.73 -30.11
C THR A 133 -29.47 -2.59 -31.34
N ASN A 134 -29.06 -3.22 -32.44
CA ASN A 134 -29.83 -3.24 -33.68
C ASN A 134 -30.94 -4.32 -33.69
N THR A 135 -31.28 -4.88 -32.52
CA THR A 135 -32.32 -5.92 -32.40
C THR A 135 -33.69 -5.30 -32.15
N TYR A 136 -34.75 -6.11 -32.23
CA TYR A 136 -36.13 -5.66 -31.99
C TYR A 136 -36.31 -4.98 -30.62
N ALA A 137 -35.59 -5.44 -29.59
CA ALA A 137 -35.61 -4.87 -28.25
C ALA A 137 -34.92 -3.49 -28.15
N ARG A 138 -34.15 -3.08 -29.16
CA ARG A 138 -33.39 -1.82 -29.29
C ARG A 138 -32.33 -1.54 -28.22
N GLU A 139 -32.44 -2.13 -27.03
CA GLU A 139 -31.54 -1.94 -25.92
C GLU A 139 -31.39 -3.22 -25.10
N ARG A 140 -30.23 -3.40 -24.47
CA ARG A 140 -29.98 -4.50 -23.53
C ARG A 140 -29.27 -4.01 -22.27
N LYS A 141 -29.38 -4.81 -21.20
CA LYS A 141 -28.61 -4.61 -19.96
C LYS A 141 -27.11 -4.84 -20.19
N TYR A 142 -26.31 -4.18 -19.37
CA TYR A 142 -24.88 -4.46 -19.25
C TYR A 142 -24.67 -5.83 -18.59
N SER A 143 -23.72 -6.58 -19.11
CA SER A 143 -23.18 -7.80 -18.50
C SER A 143 -21.88 -7.49 -17.76
N THR A 144 -21.43 -8.42 -16.92
CA THR A 144 -20.14 -8.31 -16.23
C THR A 144 -18.96 -8.23 -17.21
N ASN A 145 -19.09 -8.84 -18.38
CA ASN A 145 -18.07 -8.77 -19.43
C ASN A 145 -18.01 -7.36 -20.02
N ASP A 146 -19.17 -6.73 -20.28
CA ASP A 146 -19.21 -5.34 -20.78
C ASP A 146 -18.55 -4.39 -19.78
N ILE A 147 -18.88 -4.50 -18.49
CA ILE A 147 -18.27 -3.70 -17.43
C ILE A 147 -16.75 -3.94 -17.35
N THR A 148 -16.32 -5.20 -17.43
CA THR A 148 -14.89 -5.53 -17.44
C THR A 148 -14.20 -4.89 -18.63
N SER A 149 -14.78 -4.98 -19.84
CA SER A 149 -14.24 -4.37 -21.04
C SER A 149 -14.08 -2.86 -20.90
N ILE A 150 -15.08 -2.15 -20.35
CA ILE A 150 -15.01 -0.71 -20.07
C ILE A 150 -13.84 -0.39 -19.13
N ILE A 151 -13.73 -1.13 -18.02
CA ILE A 151 -12.66 -0.89 -17.03
C ILE A 151 -11.28 -1.11 -17.65
N THR A 152 -11.12 -2.17 -18.45
CA THR A 152 -9.83 -2.53 -19.05
C THR A 152 -9.47 -1.75 -20.30
N ASP A 153 -10.34 -0.87 -20.79
CA ASP A 153 -10.09 -0.09 -22.00
C ASP A 153 -9.00 0.98 -21.73
N PRO A 154 -7.85 0.94 -22.42
CA PRO A 154 -6.81 1.95 -22.27
C PRO A 154 -7.26 3.35 -22.75
N PHE A 155 -8.28 3.42 -23.61
CA PHE A 155 -8.80 4.65 -24.20
C PHE A 155 -10.11 5.14 -23.57
N ALA A 156 -10.51 4.57 -22.43
CA ALA A 156 -11.70 5.02 -21.70
C ALA A 156 -11.66 6.53 -21.44
N ASN A 157 -12.77 7.21 -21.74
CA ASN A 157 -12.87 8.66 -21.62
C ASN A 157 -13.20 9.06 -20.17
N VAL A 158 -12.22 8.94 -19.28
CA VAL A 158 -12.36 9.21 -17.84
C VAL A 158 -11.14 9.97 -17.32
N VAL A 159 -11.24 10.53 -16.10
CA VAL A 159 -10.11 11.19 -15.42
C VAL A 159 -8.93 10.24 -15.31
N GLU A 160 -7.75 10.67 -15.74
CA GLU A 160 -6.57 9.81 -15.88
C GLU A 160 -6.15 9.16 -14.55
N ASP A 161 -6.13 9.93 -13.46
CA ASP A 161 -5.77 9.41 -12.13
C ASP A 161 -6.75 8.34 -11.65
N LEU A 162 -8.05 8.55 -11.86
CA LEU A 162 -9.10 7.56 -11.56
C LEU A 162 -8.91 6.31 -12.43
N LYS A 163 -8.59 6.48 -13.71
CA LYS A 163 -8.38 5.39 -14.67
C LYS A 163 -7.27 4.47 -14.22
N ILE A 164 -6.09 5.04 -13.97
CA ILE A 164 -4.88 4.31 -13.54
C ILE A 164 -5.18 3.53 -12.27
N LEU A 165 -5.86 4.16 -11.32
CA LEU A 165 -6.18 3.58 -10.03
C LEU A 165 -7.11 2.37 -10.13
N VAL A 166 -8.21 2.53 -10.87
CA VAL A 166 -9.25 1.50 -11.06
C VAL A 166 -8.68 0.32 -11.85
N GLN A 167 -7.88 0.58 -12.88
CA GLN A 167 -7.25 -0.47 -13.69
C GLN A 167 -6.21 -1.27 -12.89
N ASP A 168 -5.39 -0.60 -12.07
CA ASP A 168 -4.45 -1.29 -11.17
C ASP A 168 -5.20 -2.19 -10.17
N ARG A 169 -6.29 -1.68 -9.57
CA ARG A 169 -7.15 -2.45 -8.66
C ARG A 169 -7.78 -3.66 -9.36
N GLN A 170 -8.35 -3.48 -10.54
CA GLN A 170 -8.94 -4.59 -11.31
C GLN A 170 -7.90 -5.67 -11.63
N ARG A 171 -6.69 -5.27 -12.06
CA ARG A 171 -5.58 -6.19 -12.32
C ARG A 171 -5.22 -6.99 -11.06
N LYS A 172 -5.06 -6.32 -9.91
CA LYS A 172 -4.76 -6.97 -8.62
C LYS A 172 -5.85 -7.96 -8.21
N ASN A 173 -7.12 -7.58 -8.35
CA ASN A 173 -8.27 -8.43 -8.03
C ASN A 173 -8.35 -9.67 -8.93
N TYR A 174 -8.04 -9.54 -10.22
CA TYR A 174 -8.01 -10.66 -11.17
C TYR A 174 -6.93 -11.70 -10.83
N HIS A 175 -5.74 -11.24 -10.40
CA HIS A 175 -4.64 -12.13 -10.01
C HIS A 175 -4.75 -12.70 -8.59
N GLY A 176 -5.87 -12.48 -7.88
CA GLY A 176 -6.08 -12.96 -6.52
C GLY A 176 -5.31 -12.19 -5.44
N ASN A 177 -4.58 -11.13 -5.81
CA ASN A 177 -3.95 -10.19 -4.88
C ASN A 177 -5.00 -9.17 -4.43
N LYS A 178 -6.02 -9.64 -3.72
CA LYS A 178 -7.04 -8.78 -3.12
C LYS A 178 -6.44 -8.01 -1.95
N GLU A 179 -5.71 -6.94 -2.25
CA GLU A 179 -5.51 -5.84 -1.31
C GLU A 179 -6.83 -5.09 -1.27
N CYS A 180 -7.71 -5.43 -0.32
CA CYS A 180 -8.70 -4.45 0.08
C CYS A 180 -8.15 -3.65 1.26
N PHE A 181 -8.30 -2.33 1.18
CA PHE A 181 -8.03 -1.44 2.30
C PHE A 181 -9.10 -1.64 3.39
#